data_AF-A0A8H7G9C2-F1
#
_entry.id   AF-A0A8H7G9C2-F1
#
_cell.length_a   1.000
_cell.length_b   1.000
_cell.length_c   1.000
_cell.angle_alpha   90.00
_cell.angle_beta   90.00
_cell.angle_gamma   90.00
#
_symmetry.space_group_name_H-M   'P 1'
#
loop_
_entity.id
_entity.type
_entity.pdbx_description
1 polymer ?
#
loop_
_entity_poly.entity_id
_entity_poly.type
_entity_poly.pdbx_seq_one_letter_code
_entity_poly.pdbx_strand_id
1 'polypeptide(L)'
;MILAIWAPVGGRHHVARDGRLLITAAISAAVNLRLDEAAALSIGTGRVPHSRRIDLDQNVADWSPAPSIESGRDQRLALSARLYALAESGFRLRFARRADIDIFYREVTAVLDNFDDLSITVAPLSAISEHEALQFFAVHLELRLCRLLVLKHCITQLRQTYTARPRTSSWHRAVVHNGLCLPVLWGMDVFLLTQDILAAALARPPAELRALPDSAFAALGAAAAFLVRVKLAAHAAEGTRIPGAGDMLLARTQALLADAACAPGHIAARCAQLVESLVHTYEAVVLQGKAPGAESGEGQLGEGQGVGTEAHTNARMSLELDSDFWALFMDNLAADVQMPYPPSES
;
A
#
# COMPACT_ATOMS: atom_id res chain seq x y z
N MET A 1 17.73 19.37 9.43
CA MET A 1 18.46 18.09 9.30
C MET A 1 17.82 17.10 8.31
N ILE A 2 16.51 17.19 8.00
CA ILE A 2 15.83 16.33 6.99
C ILE A 2 16.11 16.74 5.54
N LEU A 3 16.65 17.94 5.30
CA LEU A 3 17.01 18.43 3.96
C LEU A 3 18.39 17.93 3.46
N ALA A 4 19.17 17.21 4.26
CA ALA A 4 20.50 16.71 3.87
C ALA A 4 20.47 15.45 2.98
N ILE A 5 19.30 14.83 2.80
CA ILE A 5 19.12 13.66 1.91
C ILE A 5 18.83 14.09 0.45
N TRP A 6 18.72 15.41 0.19
CA TRP A 6 18.25 15.95 -1.08
C TRP A 6 19.20 16.95 -1.76
N ALA A 7 20.44 17.14 -1.27
CA ALA A 7 21.41 18.04 -1.93
C ALA A 7 22.35 17.26 -2.87
N PRO A 8 22.62 17.75 -4.10
CA PRO A 8 23.56 17.11 -5.00
C PRO A 8 24.99 17.36 -4.53
N VAL A 9 25.70 16.31 -4.10
CA VAL A 9 27.16 16.36 -4.02
C VAL A 9 27.68 16.13 -5.44
N GLY A 10 28.31 17.17 -5.99
CA GLY A 10 28.74 17.22 -7.38
C GLY A 10 29.68 16.08 -7.76
N GLY A 11 29.38 15.46 -8.90
CA GLY A 11 30.24 14.47 -9.55
C GLY A 11 29.63 14.05 -10.87
N ARG A 12 30.27 14.43 -11.98
CA ARG A 12 29.83 14.16 -13.36
C ARG A 12 29.92 12.66 -13.67
N HIS A 13 28.88 11.88 -13.36
CA HIS A 13 28.66 10.57 -13.96
C HIS A 13 27.16 10.36 -14.24
N HIS A 14 26.84 9.74 -15.38
CA HIS A 14 25.50 9.27 -15.73
C HIS A 14 25.11 8.13 -14.78
N VAL A 15 24.62 8.48 -13.59
CA VAL A 15 24.02 7.53 -12.66
C VAL A 15 22.57 7.34 -13.11
N ALA A 16 22.24 6.14 -13.57
CA ALA A 16 20.86 5.71 -13.72
C ALA A 16 20.17 5.92 -12.36
N ARG A 17 19.27 6.90 -12.28
CA ARG A 17 18.51 7.19 -11.05
C ARG A 17 17.78 5.92 -10.64
N ASP A 18 18.17 5.33 -9.52
CA ASP A 18 17.54 4.12 -9.01
C ASP A 18 16.13 4.46 -8.50
N GLY A 19 15.10 4.16 -9.30
CA GLY A 19 13.70 4.37 -8.95
C GLY A 19 13.29 3.70 -7.63
N ARG A 20 14.08 2.72 -7.15
CA ARG A 20 13.85 2.00 -5.88
C ARG A 20 14.15 2.88 -4.66
N LEU A 21 15.15 3.76 -4.75
CA LEU A 21 15.43 4.76 -3.71
C LEU A 21 14.32 5.80 -3.64
N LEU A 22 13.74 6.19 -4.77
CA LEU A 22 12.62 7.14 -4.83
C LEU A 22 11.34 6.57 -4.22
N ILE A 23 11.01 5.29 -4.46
CA ILE A 23 9.82 4.63 -3.86
C ILE A 23 9.99 4.41 -2.36
N THR A 24 11.17 3.94 -1.93
CA THR A 24 11.46 3.71 -0.51
C THR A 24 11.52 5.04 0.24
N ALA A 25 12.11 6.07 -0.36
CA ALA A 25 12.08 7.43 0.16
C ALA A 25 10.68 8.04 0.15
N ALA A 26 9.79 7.68 -0.78
CA ALA A 26 8.40 8.14 -0.81
C ALA A 26 7.52 7.48 0.26
N ILE A 27 7.67 6.17 0.48
CA ILE A 27 6.98 5.46 1.57
C ILE A 27 7.53 5.95 2.92
N SER A 28 8.85 6.09 3.03
CA SER A 28 9.50 6.66 4.20
C SER A 28 9.14 8.13 4.38
N ALA A 29 8.96 8.91 3.31
CA ALA A 29 8.48 10.28 3.38
C ALA A 29 7.00 10.32 3.78
N ALA A 30 6.12 9.46 3.26
CA ALA A 30 4.73 9.39 3.70
C ALA A 30 4.61 9.06 5.19
N VAL A 31 5.49 8.20 5.70
CA VAL A 31 5.64 7.90 7.14
C VAL A 31 6.28 9.07 7.92
N ASN A 32 7.22 9.82 7.31
CA ASN A 32 7.96 10.93 7.94
C ASN A 32 7.34 12.33 7.73
N LEU A 33 6.31 12.49 6.89
CA LEU A 33 5.68 13.75 6.52
C LEU A 33 4.72 14.27 7.59
N ARG A 34 5.00 13.96 8.87
CA ARG A 34 4.47 14.66 10.04
C ARG A 34 2.94 14.58 10.20
N LEU A 35 2.46 13.37 10.50
CA LEU A 35 1.37 13.24 11.47
C LEU A 35 1.84 13.90 12.78
N ASP A 36 1.43 15.15 13.03
CA ASP A 36 1.96 16.03 14.09
C ASP A 36 1.43 15.69 15.50
N GLU A 37 1.40 14.41 15.85
CA GLU A 37 1.26 14.00 17.24
C GLU A 37 2.34 12.98 17.53
N ALA A 38 3.06 13.16 18.65
CA ALA A 38 4.16 12.32 19.12
C ALA A 38 3.88 10.80 19.12
N ALA A 39 2.61 10.41 18.99
CA ALA A 39 2.18 9.04 18.74
C ALA A 39 2.71 8.48 17.40
N ALA A 40 2.58 9.20 16.28
CA ALA A 40 2.96 8.70 14.96
C ALA A 40 4.47 8.51 14.77
N LEU A 41 5.28 9.40 15.37
CA LEU A 41 6.74 9.25 15.42
C LEU A 41 7.20 8.03 16.22
N SER A 42 6.33 7.49 17.08
CA SER A 42 6.61 6.31 17.89
C SER A 42 6.19 5.00 17.20
N ILE A 43 5.31 5.07 16.20
CA ILE A 43 4.79 3.88 15.50
C ILE A 43 5.94 3.14 14.81
N GLY A 44 6.03 1.83 15.03
CA GLY A 44 7.05 0.96 14.47
C GLY A 44 8.43 1.08 15.16
N THR A 45 8.64 2.06 16.03
CA THR A 45 9.91 2.24 16.76
C THR A 45 9.98 1.43 18.06
N GLY A 46 8.84 0.91 18.52
CA GLY A 46 8.72 0.23 19.82
C GLY A 46 8.76 1.16 21.04
N ARG A 47 8.83 2.49 20.83
CA ARG A 47 8.76 3.47 21.92
C ARG A 47 7.32 3.62 22.40
N VAL A 48 7.14 3.76 23.72
CA VAL A 48 5.84 4.07 24.30
C VAL A 48 5.62 5.59 24.19
N PRO A 49 4.60 6.07 23.46
CA PRO A 49 4.34 7.50 23.37
C PRO A 49 3.99 8.06 24.76
N HIS A 50 4.59 9.19 25.13
CA HIS A 50 4.31 9.85 26.42
C HIS A 50 2.88 10.37 26.55
N SER A 51 2.17 10.54 25.43
CA SER A 51 0.76 10.96 25.39
C SER A 51 -0.23 9.80 25.41
N ARG A 52 0.18 8.60 25.84
CA ARG A 52 -0.73 7.44 25.89
C ARG A 52 -1.90 7.76 26.84
N ARG A 53 -3.07 8.03 26.23
CA ARG A 53 -4.35 8.10 26.94
C ARG A 53 -4.60 6.76 27.63
N ILE A 54 -5.11 6.81 28.85
CA ILE A 54 -5.36 5.60 29.66
C ILE A 54 -6.51 4.85 28.98
N ASP A 55 -6.57 3.52 29.11
CA ASP A 55 -7.65 2.71 28.50
C ASP A 55 -9.06 3.18 28.94
N LEU A 56 -9.15 3.88 30.08
CA LEU A 56 -10.37 4.55 30.53
C LEU A 56 -10.87 5.62 29.56
N ASP A 57 -9.97 6.39 28.95
CA ASP A 57 -10.30 7.48 28.01
C ASP A 57 -10.86 6.96 26.69
N GLN A 58 -10.55 5.70 26.32
CA GLN A 58 -11.04 5.08 25.09
C GLN A 58 -12.51 4.65 25.19
N ASN A 59 -12.99 4.35 26.40
CA ASN A 59 -14.37 3.91 26.66
C ASN A 59 -15.33 5.09 26.89
N VAL A 60 -14.82 6.32 27.00
CA VAL A 60 -15.63 7.52 27.31
C VAL A 60 -16.12 8.23 26.04
N ALA A 61 -15.56 7.93 24.87
CA ALA A 61 -16.00 8.54 23.62
C ALA A 61 -17.39 8.01 23.23
N ASP A 62 -18.42 8.82 23.47
CA ASP A 62 -19.74 8.63 22.87
C ASP A 62 -19.61 8.78 21.35
N TRP A 63 -19.88 7.71 20.61
CA TRP A 63 -19.80 7.69 19.14
C TRP A 63 -21.08 8.21 18.46
N SER A 64 -22.03 8.71 19.25
CA SER A 64 -23.23 9.37 18.75
C SER A 64 -22.86 10.58 17.85
N PRO A 65 -23.76 11.00 16.94
CA PRO A 65 -23.53 12.16 16.09
C PRO A 65 -23.15 13.39 16.93
N ALA A 66 -22.01 14.00 16.60
CA ALA A 66 -21.50 15.16 17.32
C ALA A 66 -22.43 16.38 17.11
N PRO A 67 -23.06 16.92 18.16
CA PRO A 67 -23.99 18.06 18.02
C PRO A 67 -23.27 19.40 17.81
N SER A 68 -21.94 19.42 17.82
CA SER A 68 -21.11 20.63 17.70
C SER A 68 -19.80 20.34 16.96
N ILE A 69 -19.16 21.39 16.45
CA ILE A 69 -17.85 21.30 15.78
C ILE A 69 -16.79 20.79 16.77
N GLU A 70 -16.81 21.27 18.01
CA GLU A 70 -15.91 20.85 19.09
C GLU A 70 -16.02 19.34 19.34
N SER A 71 -17.25 18.84 19.50
CA SER A 71 -17.51 17.41 19.68
C SER A 71 -17.05 16.58 18.48
N GLY A 72 -17.22 17.09 17.25
CA GLY A 72 -16.76 16.39 16.04
C GLY A 72 -15.24 16.29 15.97
N ARG A 73 -14.53 17.33 16.39
CA ARG A 73 -13.06 17.33 16.48
C ARG A 73 -12.55 16.38 17.55
N ASP A 74 -13.18 16.36 18.71
CA ASP A 74 -12.81 15.43 19.79
C ASP A 74 -13.04 13.98 19.37
N GLN A 75 -14.17 13.69 18.71
CA GLN A 75 -14.47 12.38 18.16
C GLN A 75 -13.42 11.97 17.10
N ARG A 76 -13.06 12.88 16.19
CA ARG A 76 -12.03 12.64 15.18
C ARG A 76 -10.67 12.34 15.80
N LEU A 77 -10.23 13.12 16.79
CA LEU A 77 -8.97 12.89 17.49
C LEU A 77 -8.97 11.55 18.23
N ALA A 78 -10.09 11.17 18.87
CA ALA A 78 -10.24 9.88 19.51
C ALA A 78 -10.14 8.71 18.51
N LEU A 79 -10.78 8.83 17.34
CA LEU A 79 -10.71 7.83 16.26
C LEU A 79 -9.29 7.70 15.71
N SER A 80 -8.61 8.82 15.42
CA SER A 80 -7.21 8.81 14.96
C SER A 80 -6.30 8.17 16.00
N ALA A 81 -6.44 8.51 17.28
CA ALA A 81 -5.65 7.90 18.36
C ALA A 81 -5.86 6.38 18.44
N ARG A 82 -7.11 5.91 18.37
CA ARG A 82 -7.44 4.48 18.34
C ARG A 82 -6.87 3.78 17.11
N LEU A 83 -7.00 4.40 15.94
CA LEU A 83 -6.43 3.91 14.68
C LEU A 83 -4.92 3.69 14.81
N TYR A 84 -4.18 4.68 15.29
CA TYR A 84 -2.73 4.60 15.41
C TYR A 84 -2.27 3.58 16.46
N ALA A 85 -3.00 3.46 17.58
CA ALA A 85 -2.75 2.41 18.57
C ALA A 85 -2.97 1.01 17.98
N LEU A 86 -4.03 0.84 17.18
CA LEU A 86 -4.32 -0.41 16.50
C LEU A 86 -3.25 -0.75 15.45
N ALA A 87 -2.85 0.23 14.62
CA ALA A 87 -1.78 0.05 13.65
C ALA A 87 -0.46 -0.35 14.32
N GLU A 88 -0.08 0.30 15.42
CA GLU A 88 1.09 -0.04 16.22
C GLU A 88 1.01 -1.49 16.76
N SER A 89 -0.16 -1.95 17.21
CA SER A 89 -0.34 -3.34 17.63
C SER A 89 -0.05 -4.33 16.49
N GLY A 90 -0.51 -4.03 15.27
CA GLY A 90 -0.22 -4.81 14.07
C GLY A 90 1.27 -4.80 13.70
N PHE A 91 1.94 -3.65 13.78
CA PHE A 91 3.38 -3.55 13.51
C PHE A 91 4.26 -4.26 14.56
N ARG A 92 3.74 -4.49 15.77
CA ARG A 92 4.42 -5.26 16.82
C ARG A 92 4.37 -6.75 16.62
N LEU A 93 3.49 -7.25 15.75
CA LEU A 93 3.45 -8.68 15.42
C LEU A 93 4.79 -9.11 14.83
N ARG A 94 5.30 -10.23 15.33
CA ARG A 94 6.57 -10.84 14.93
C ARG A 94 6.34 -12.30 14.63
N PHE A 95 6.82 -12.73 13.48
CA PHE A 95 6.78 -14.14 13.11
C PHE A 95 8.20 -14.67 13.07
N ALA A 96 8.65 -15.31 14.16
CA ALA A 96 10.05 -15.71 14.31
C ALA A 96 10.31 -17.15 13.86
N ARG A 97 9.33 -18.06 14.01
CA ARG A 97 9.49 -19.49 13.74
C ARG A 97 8.30 -20.02 12.98
N ARG A 98 8.55 -20.89 12.00
CA ARG A 98 7.50 -21.53 11.18
C ARG A 98 6.49 -22.33 12.00
N ALA A 99 6.91 -22.89 13.14
CA ALA A 99 6.04 -23.64 14.04
C ALA A 99 4.96 -22.76 14.72
N ASP A 100 5.17 -21.45 14.78
CA ASP A 100 4.25 -20.51 15.44
C ASP A 100 3.21 -19.93 14.46
N ILE A 101 3.03 -20.52 13.27
CA ILE A 101 2.18 -19.95 12.20
C ILE A 101 0.72 -19.80 12.65
N ASP A 102 0.19 -20.76 13.41
CA ASP A 102 -1.18 -20.73 13.91
C ASP A 102 -1.41 -19.57 14.90
N ILE A 103 -0.41 -19.29 15.75
CA ILE A 103 -0.44 -18.19 16.71
C ILE A 103 -0.38 -16.87 15.96
N PHE A 104 0.60 -16.73 15.06
CA PHE A 104 0.78 -15.52 14.26
C PHE A 104 -0.46 -15.21 13.41
N TYR A 105 -1.04 -16.22 12.73
CA TYR A 105 -2.26 -16.05 11.96
C TYR A 105 -3.42 -15.54 12.82
N ARG A 106 -3.65 -16.13 14.00
CA ARG A 106 -4.71 -15.70 14.92
C ARG A 106 -4.52 -14.26 15.39
N GLU A 107 -3.29 -13.87 15.73
CA GLU A 107 -2.97 -12.51 16.14
C GLU A 107 -3.20 -11.50 15.00
N VAL A 108 -2.80 -11.85 13.78
CA VAL A 108 -3.07 -11.02 12.60
C VAL A 108 -4.58 -10.87 12.37
N THR A 109 -5.33 -11.97 12.38
CA THR A 109 -6.79 -11.95 12.24
C THR A 109 -7.44 -11.06 13.30
N ALA A 110 -7.04 -11.18 14.58
CA ALA A 110 -7.57 -10.33 15.63
C ALA A 110 -7.28 -8.83 15.39
N VAL A 111 -6.11 -8.47 14.87
CA VAL A 111 -5.82 -7.07 14.49
C VAL A 111 -6.69 -6.62 13.32
N LEU A 112 -6.91 -7.48 12.31
CA LEU A 112 -7.75 -7.16 11.15
C LEU A 112 -9.22 -7.01 11.52
N ASP A 113 -9.76 -7.86 12.40
CA ASP A 113 -11.13 -7.75 12.91
C ASP A 113 -11.33 -6.39 13.62
N ASN A 114 -10.36 -5.94 14.41
CA ASN A 114 -10.39 -4.62 15.03
C ASN A 114 -10.34 -3.47 14.00
N PHE A 115 -9.68 -3.64 12.85
CA PHE A 115 -9.73 -2.66 11.76
C PHE A 115 -11.11 -2.62 11.11
N ASP A 116 -11.76 -3.78 10.95
CA ASP A 116 -13.11 -3.89 10.42
C ASP A 116 -14.13 -3.21 11.34
N ASP A 117 -14.05 -3.46 12.65
CA ASP A 117 -14.88 -2.80 13.66
C ASP A 117 -14.72 -1.26 13.63
N LEU A 118 -13.47 -0.78 13.53
CA LEU A 118 -13.20 0.64 13.44
C LEU A 118 -13.69 1.21 12.10
N SER A 119 -13.56 0.47 11.00
CA SER A 119 -14.05 0.88 9.69
C SER A 119 -15.58 1.02 9.67
N ILE A 120 -16.30 0.10 10.29
CA ILE A 120 -17.77 0.17 10.44
C ILE A 120 -18.17 1.45 11.18
N THR A 121 -17.37 1.86 12.17
CA THR A 121 -17.60 3.08 12.94
C THR A 121 -17.28 4.35 12.13
N VAL A 122 -16.13 4.40 11.44
CA VAL A 122 -15.63 5.62 10.77
C VAL A 122 -16.33 5.88 9.44
N ALA A 123 -16.60 4.84 8.65
CA ALA A 123 -17.14 4.97 7.29
C ALA A 123 -18.40 5.86 7.19
N PRO A 124 -19.46 5.64 8.00
CA PRO A 124 -20.69 6.44 7.89
C PRO A 124 -20.51 7.90 8.31
N LEU A 125 -19.56 8.22 9.20
CA LEU A 125 -19.36 9.58 9.74
C LEU A 125 -19.05 10.62 8.66
N SER A 126 -18.36 10.21 7.60
CA SER A 126 -18.07 11.07 6.44
C SER A 126 -19.31 11.49 5.64
N ALA A 127 -20.42 10.76 5.79
CA ALA A 127 -21.67 11.01 5.09
C ALA A 127 -22.75 11.61 5.99
N ILE A 128 -22.79 11.23 7.27
CA ILE A 128 -23.86 11.63 8.19
C ILE A 128 -23.49 12.82 9.09
N SER A 129 -22.21 13.15 9.23
CA SER A 129 -21.80 14.24 10.13
C SER A 129 -22.12 15.60 9.53
N GLU A 130 -22.83 16.45 10.29
CA GLU A 130 -23.12 17.84 9.90
C GLU A 130 -21.85 18.70 9.85
N HIS A 131 -20.82 18.32 10.60
CA HIS A 131 -19.54 19.02 10.72
C HIS A 131 -18.37 18.07 10.46
N GLU A 132 -17.23 18.60 10.02
CA GLU A 132 -15.98 17.82 9.85
C GLU A 132 -16.10 16.60 8.89
N ALA A 133 -17.15 16.51 8.05
CA ALA A 133 -17.39 15.36 7.15
C ALA A 133 -16.16 15.00 6.28
N LEU A 134 -15.49 16.02 5.72
CA LEU A 134 -14.27 15.84 4.95
C LEU A 134 -13.10 15.32 5.81
N GLN A 135 -13.04 15.70 7.08
CA GLN A 135 -12.00 15.23 8.00
C GLN A 135 -12.25 13.78 8.45
N PHE A 136 -13.51 13.38 8.64
CA PHE A 136 -13.84 11.96 8.85
C PHE A 136 -13.53 11.12 7.60
N PHE A 137 -13.74 11.67 6.40
CA PHE A 137 -13.26 11.04 5.16
C PHE A 137 -11.73 10.87 5.16
N ALA A 138 -10.97 11.88 5.58
CA ALA A 138 -9.52 11.77 5.71
C ALA A 138 -9.10 10.68 6.70
N VAL A 139 -9.74 10.60 7.88
CA VAL A 139 -9.49 9.52 8.87
C VAL A 139 -9.81 8.15 8.28
N HIS A 140 -10.85 8.02 7.46
CA HIS A 140 -11.17 6.76 6.80
C HIS A 140 -10.09 6.35 5.77
N LEU A 141 -9.54 7.31 5.01
CA LEU A 141 -8.39 7.05 4.13
C LEU A 141 -7.16 6.59 4.93
N GLU A 142 -6.87 7.26 6.05
CA GLU A 142 -5.78 6.88 6.96
C GLU A 142 -5.99 5.47 7.53
N LEU A 143 -7.22 5.10 7.87
CA LEU A 143 -7.57 3.77 8.37
C LEU A 143 -7.23 2.69 7.35
N ARG A 144 -7.67 2.87 6.11
CA ARG A 144 -7.41 1.92 5.01
C ARG A 144 -5.91 1.81 4.73
N LEU A 145 -5.20 2.94 4.75
CA LEU A 145 -3.74 2.94 4.58
C LEU A 145 -3.04 2.18 5.71
N CYS A 146 -3.42 2.41 6.97
CA CYS A 146 -2.84 1.70 8.10
C CYS A 146 -3.07 0.19 7.99
N ARG A 147 -4.28 -0.24 7.64
CA ARG A 147 -4.59 -1.66 7.39
C ARG A 147 -3.71 -2.25 6.29
N LEU A 148 -3.56 -1.55 5.16
CA LEU A 148 -2.68 -1.92 4.06
C LEU A 148 -1.24 -2.10 4.54
N LEU A 149 -0.71 -1.14 5.31
CA LEU A 149 0.66 -1.19 5.81
C LEU A 149 0.89 -2.32 6.82
N VAL A 150 -0.09 -2.59 7.70
CA VAL A 150 -0.04 -3.72 8.65
C VAL A 150 -0.03 -5.06 7.91
N LEU A 151 -0.91 -5.25 6.92
CA LEU A 151 -0.89 -6.47 6.10
C LEU A 151 0.44 -6.66 5.37
N LYS A 152 0.98 -5.57 4.77
CA LYS A 152 2.29 -5.59 4.12
C LYS A 152 3.41 -5.97 5.10
N HIS A 153 3.36 -5.45 6.34
CA HIS A 153 4.28 -5.85 7.40
C HIS A 153 4.17 -7.34 7.70
N CYS A 154 2.96 -7.87 7.87
CA CYS A 154 2.73 -9.29 8.14
C CYS A 154 3.26 -10.19 7.02
N ILE A 155 3.03 -9.81 5.77
CA ILE A 155 3.62 -10.46 4.58
C ILE A 155 5.16 -10.47 4.65
N THR A 156 5.76 -9.34 5.05
CA THR A 156 7.22 -9.22 5.19
C THR A 156 7.76 -10.15 6.29
N GLN A 157 7.04 -10.26 7.42
CA GLN A 157 7.37 -11.19 8.50
C GLN A 157 7.31 -12.65 8.03
N LEU A 158 6.27 -13.04 7.27
CA LEU A 158 6.18 -14.37 6.66
C LEU A 158 7.38 -14.64 5.76
N ARG A 159 7.70 -13.71 4.86
CA ARG A 159 8.84 -13.85 3.95
C ARG A 159 10.13 -14.08 4.70
N GLN A 160 10.48 -13.20 5.65
CA GLN A 160 11.74 -13.26 6.39
C GLN A 160 11.98 -14.66 6.99
N THR A 161 10.94 -15.27 7.55
CA THR A 161 11.00 -16.59 8.19
C THR A 161 11.04 -17.75 7.19
N TYR A 162 10.42 -17.59 6.02
CA TYR A 162 10.40 -18.63 5.00
C TYR A 162 11.59 -18.56 4.03
N THR A 163 12.19 -17.39 3.79
CA THR A 163 13.37 -17.19 2.93
C THR A 163 14.71 -17.38 3.65
N ALA A 164 14.74 -17.49 4.98
CA ALA A 164 15.96 -17.71 5.75
C ALA A 164 16.72 -19.00 5.40
N ARG A 165 16.17 -19.88 4.55
CA ARG A 165 16.84 -21.07 4.03
C ARG A 165 17.13 -20.92 2.53
N PRO A 166 18.36 -21.19 2.06
CA PRO A 166 18.86 -20.82 0.72
C PRO A 166 18.27 -21.61 -0.47
N ARG A 167 17.10 -22.24 -0.36
CA ARG A 167 16.61 -23.19 -1.39
C ARG A 167 15.14 -23.12 -1.78
N THR A 168 14.35 -22.17 -1.27
CA THR A 168 12.93 -22.09 -1.65
C THR A 168 12.71 -20.97 -2.67
N SER A 169 12.75 -21.31 -3.96
CA SER A 169 12.40 -20.42 -5.08
C SER A 169 10.91 -20.04 -5.14
N SER A 170 10.13 -20.36 -4.10
CA SER A 170 8.71 -20.08 -4.00
C SER A 170 8.25 -20.06 -2.53
N TRP A 171 8.91 -19.24 -1.70
CA TRP A 171 8.63 -19.18 -0.26
C TRP A 171 7.14 -18.96 0.04
N HIS A 172 6.44 -18.20 -0.81
CA HIS A 172 5.03 -17.89 -0.68
C HIS A 172 4.14 -19.15 -0.75
N ARG A 173 4.46 -20.15 -1.59
CA ARG A 173 3.71 -21.42 -1.69
C ARG A 173 3.88 -22.29 -0.45
N ALA A 174 4.95 -22.08 0.31
CA ALA A 174 5.21 -22.84 1.53
C ALA A 174 4.45 -22.29 2.75
N VAL A 175 3.81 -21.12 2.65
CA VAL A 175 3.08 -20.48 3.75
C VAL A 175 1.58 -20.79 3.63
N VAL A 176 1.23 -22.05 3.92
CA VAL A 176 -0.16 -22.52 3.91
C VAL A 176 -0.62 -22.74 5.35
N HIS A 177 -1.78 -22.17 5.70
CA HIS A 177 -2.45 -22.41 6.98
C HIS A 177 -3.95 -22.63 6.72
N ASN A 178 -4.53 -23.70 7.29
CA ASN A 178 -5.90 -24.15 7.03
C ASN A 178 -6.26 -24.27 5.53
N GLY A 179 -5.30 -24.70 4.71
CA GLY A 179 -5.47 -24.83 3.25
C GLY A 179 -5.39 -23.51 2.47
N LEU A 180 -5.20 -22.38 3.15
CA LEU A 180 -5.08 -21.06 2.54
C LEU A 180 -3.61 -20.64 2.40
N CYS A 181 -3.24 -20.15 1.21
CA CYS A 181 -1.94 -19.52 0.99
C CYS A 181 -1.96 -18.08 1.50
N LEU A 182 -1.45 -17.85 2.71
CA LEU A 182 -1.58 -16.54 3.39
C LEU A 182 -0.98 -15.37 2.60
N PRO A 183 0.21 -15.50 1.96
CA PRO A 183 0.77 -14.43 1.15
C PRO A 183 -0.15 -14.03 0.00
N VAL A 184 -0.77 -14.99 -0.68
CA VAL A 184 -1.70 -14.72 -1.79
C VAL A 184 -2.95 -14.00 -1.28
N LEU A 185 -3.56 -14.52 -0.21
CA LEU A 185 -4.75 -13.93 0.39
C LEU A 185 -4.51 -12.48 0.84
N TRP A 186 -3.50 -12.25 1.68
CA TRP A 186 -3.19 -10.92 2.20
C TRP A 186 -2.64 -9.98 1.13
N GLY A 187 -1.92 -10.51 0.13
CA GLY A 187 -1.41 -9.75 -1.00
C GLY A 187 -2.54 -9.20 -1.88
N MET A 188 -3.57 -10.01 -2.12
CA MET A 188 -4.79 -9.60 -2.81
C MET A 188 -5.53 -8.51 -2.02
N ASP A 189 -5.71 -8.68 -0.71
CA ASP A 189 -6.36 -7.66 0.13
C ASP A 189 -5.61 -6.33 0.09
N VAL A 190 -4.28 -6.37 0.17
CA VAL A 190 -3.42 -5.18 0.06
C VAL A 190 -3.58 -4.49 -1.31
N PHE A 191 -3.65 -5.25 -2.40
CA PHE A 191 -3.89 -4.71 -3.73
C PHE A 191 -5.28 -4.06 -3.84
N LEU A 192 -6.32 -4.72 -3.36
CA LEU A 192 -7.70 -4.21 -3.38
C LEU A 192 -7.85 -2.95 -2.51
N LEU A 193 -7.27 -2.94 -1.30
CA LEU A 193 -7.22 -1.76 -0.43
C LEU A 193 -6.54 -0.58 -1.12
N THR A 194 -5.47 -0.84 -1.86
CA THR A 194 -4.78 0.20 -2.63
C THR A 194 -5.71 0.83 -3.66
N GLN A 195 -6.44 0.02 -4.43
CA GLN A 195 -7.39 0.51 -5.42
C GLN A 195 -8.56 1.25 -4.77
N ASP A 196 -9.08 0.75 -3.66
CA ASP A 196 -10.19 1.36 -2.91
C ASP A 196 -9.82 2.73 -2.33
N ILE A 197 -8.60 2.91 -1.80
CA ILE A 197 -8.10 4.22 -1.35
C ILE A 197 -8.11 5.24 -2.48
N LEU A 198 -7.59 4.88 -3.65
CA LEU A 198 -7.52 5.77 -4.81
C LEU A 198 -8.91 6.06 -5.39
N ALA A 199 -9.75 5.02 -5.51
CA ALA A 199 -11.11 5.15 -6.01
C ALA A 199 -11.98 6.02 -5.09
N ALA A 200 -11.85 5.88 -3.77
CA ALA A 200 -12.59 6.69 -2.80
C ALA A 200 -12.25 8.17 -2.90
N ALA A 201 -10.98 8.52 -3.11
CA ALA A 201 -10.59 9.92 -3.37
C ALA A 201 -11.14 10.44 -4.69
N LEU A 202 -11.06 9.64 -5.75
CA LEU A 202 -11.60 9.99 -7.07
C LEU A 202 -13.13 10.16 -7.09
N ALA A 203 -13.84 9.52 -6.16
CA ALA A 203 -15.28 9.67 -6.02
C ALA A 203 -15.71 10.99 -5.36
N ARG A 204 -14.76 11.76 -4.77
CA ARG A 204 -15.07 13.05 -4.16
C ARG A 204 -15.02 14.20 -5.17
N PRO A 205 -15.83 15.25 -4.97
CA PRO A 205 -15.73 16.47 -5.75
C PRO A 205 -14.31 17.09 -5.65
N PRO A 206 -13.67 17.45 -6.78
CA PRO A 206 -12.32 18.02 -6.77
C PRO A 206 -12.15 19.28 -5.90
N ALA A 207 -13.21 20.08 -5.78
CA ALA A 207 -13.20 21.29 -4.97
C ALA A 207 -13.00 21.01 -3.47
N GLU A 208 -13.56 19.91 -2.96
CA GLU A 208 -13.45 19.53 -1.54
C GLU A 208 -12.06 19.00 -1.21
N LEU A 209 -11.43 18.30 -2.16
CA LEU A 209 -10.13 17.67 -1.95
C LEU A 209 -9.02 18.67 -1.65
N ARG A 210 -9.16 19.93 -2.09
CA ARG A 210 -8.23 21.03 -1.78
C ARG A 210 -8.16 21.35 -0.28
N ALA A 211 -9.20 21.00 0.48
CA ALA A 211 -9.25 21.22 1.92
C ALA A 211 -8.86 19.97 2.74
N LEU A 212 -8.36 18.91 2.08
CA LEU A 212 -7.83 17.74 2.77
C LEU A 212 -6.55 18.08 3.55
N PRO A 213 -6.30 17.41 4.68
CA PRO A 213 -5.04 17.52 5.38
C PRO A 213 -3.89 16.90 4.58
N ASP A 214 -2.66 17.34 4.86
CA ASP A 214 -1.45 16.84 4.19
C ASP A 214 -1.27 15.33 4.31
N SER A 215 -1.69 14.74 5.43
CA SER A 215 -1.65 13.30 5.68
C SER A 215 -2.50 12.50 4.69
N ALA A 216 -3.65 13.03 4.26
CA ALA A 216 -4.49 12.39 3.27
C ALA A 216 -3.82 12.38 1.89
N PHE A 217 -3.17 13.47 1.48
CA PHE A 217 -2.38 13.49 0.24
C PHE A 217 -1.20 12.51 0.29
N ALA A 218 -0.52 12.43 1.44
CA ALA A 218 0.53 11.44 1.64
C ALA A 218 -0.01 10.01 1.53
N ALA A 219 -1.20 9.73 2.06
CA ALA A 219 -1.88 8.45 1.92
C ALA A 219 -2.18 8.08 0.47
N LEU A 220 -2.70 9.03 -0.32
CA LEU A 220 -2.95 8.84 -1.75
C LEU A 220 -1.66 8.59 -2.53
N GLY A 221 -0.61 9.36 -2.25
CA GLY A 221 0.71 9.17 -2.85
C GLY A 221 1.30 7.79 -2.51
N ALA A 222 1.18 7.35 -1.25
CA ALA A 222 1.65 6.04 -0.81
C ALA A 222 0.88 4.88 -1.47
N ALA A 223 -0.45 4.99 -1.57
CA ALA A 223 -1.28 4.00 -2.25
C ALA A 223 -0.94 3.93 -3.75
N ALA A 224 -0.82 5.08 -4.44
CA ALA A 224 -0.44 5.10 -5.85
C ALA A 224 0.97 4.51 -6.09
N ALA A 225 1.95 4.86 -5.24
CA ALA A 225 3.27 4.27 -5.30
C ALA A 225 3.26 2.76 -5.07
N PHE A 226 2.42 2.29 -4.14
CA PHE A 226 2.23 0.87 -3.89
C PHE A 226 1.64 0.16 -5.11
N LEU A 227 0.60 0.73 -5.75
CA LEU A 227 0.01 0.18 -6.97
C LEU A 227 1.03 0.06 -8.10
N VAL A 228 1.87 1.07 -8.31
CA VAL A 228 2.96 0.99 -9.29
C VAL A 228 3.96 -0.11 -8.94
N ARG A 229 4.34 -0.25 -7.66
CA ARG A 229 5.22 -1.34 -7.20
C ARG A 229 4.60 -2.70 -7.49
N VAL A 230 3.29 -2.86 -7.30
CA VAL A 230 2.58 -4.11 -7.60
C VAL A 230 2.65 -4.45 -9.07
N LYS A 231 2.40 -3.47 -9.95
CA LYS A 231 2.48 -3.66 -11.40
C LYS A 231 3.89 -3.98 -11.87
N LEU A 232 4.91 -3.30 -11.33
CA LEU A 232 6.32 -3.61 -11.58
C LEU A 232 6.67 -5.04 -11.13
N ALA A 233 6.23 -5.43 -9.95
CA ALA A 233 6.48 -6.74 -9.37
C ALA A 233 5.84 -7.85 -10.22
N ALA A 234 4.59 -7.68 -10.65
CA ALA A 234 3.93 -8.59 -11.59
C ALA A 234 4.68 -8.70 -12.92
N HIS A 235 5.01 -7.57 -13.53
CA HIS A 235 5.71 -7.56 -14.82
C HIS A 235 7.09 -8.20 -14.75
N ALA A 236 7.86 -7.94 -13.69
CA ALA A 236 9.19 -8.53 -13.51
C ALA A 236 9.15 -10.05 -13.32
N ALA A 237 8.00 -10.59 -12.90
CA ALA A 237 7.88 -11.98 -12.53
C ALA A 237 7.32 -12.85 -13.66
N GLU A 238 6.31 -12.35 -14.38
CA GLU A 238 5.64 -13.09 -15.46
C GLU A 238 5.77 -12.44 -16.84
N GLY A 239 6.32 -11.22 -16.91
CA GLY A 239 6.23 -10.39 -18.10
C GLY A 239 4.82 -9.86 -18.38
N THR A 240 3.83 -10.20 -17.55
CA THR A 240 2.42 -9.86 -17.75
C THR A 240 2.11 -8.45 -17.22
N ARG A 241 1.18 -7.76 -17.89
CA ARG A 241 0.58 -6.54 -17.35
C ARG A 241 -0.61 -6.96 -16.51
N ILE A 242 -0.70 -6.45 -15.28
CA ILE A 242 -1.91 -6.62 -14.46
C ILE A 242 -3.10 -6.00 -15.20
N PRO A 243 -4.12 -6.78 -15.59
CA PRO A 243 -5.29 -6.25 -16.25
C PRO A 243 -6.13 -5.38 -15.30
N GLY A 244 -6.98 -4.53 -15.87
CA GLY A 244 -7.97 -3.75 -15.12
C GLY A 244 -7.70 -2.25 -15.05
N ALA A 245 -8.38 -1.57 -14.12
CA ALA A 245 -8.45 -0.12 -14.05
C ALA A 245 -7.20 0.57 -13.46
N GLY A 246 -6.14 -0.18 -13.15
CA GLY A 246 -4.97 0.34 -12.43
C GLY A 246 -4.27 1.53 -13.11
N ASP A 247 -4.07 1.49 -14.43
CA ASP A 247 -3.46 2.61 -15.17
C ASP A 247 -4.37 3.85 -15.15
N MET A 248 -5.68 3.65 -15.33
CA MET A 248 -6.66 4.73 -15.27
C MET A 248 -6.73 5.35 -13.87
N LEU A 249 -6.69 4.54 -12.82
CA LEU A 249 -6.67 5.00 -11.43
C LEU A 249 -5.42 5.83 -11.14
N LEU A 250 -4.23 5.41 -11.59
CA LEU A 250 -2.98 6.15 -11.43
C LEU A 250 -3.02 7.50 -12.15
N ALA A 251 -3.40 7.50 -13.44
CA ALA A 251 -3.48 8.71 -14.25
C ALA A 251 -4.47 9.72 -13.67
N ARG A 252 -5.68 9.25 -13.29
CA ARG A 252 -6.68 10.13 -12.68
C ARG A 252 -6.28 10.61 -11.29
N THR A 253 -5.62 9.78 -10.47
CA THR A 253 -5.12 10.21 -9.16
C THR A 253 -4.02 11.26 -9.30
N GLN A 254 -3.09 11.10 -10.24
CA GLN A 254 -2.07 12.10 -10.54
C GLN A 254 -2.72 13.45 -10.90
N ALA A 255 -3.71 13.45 -11.81
CA ALA A 255 -4.42 14.66 -12.20
C ALA A 255 -5.14 15.30 -10.99
N LEU A 256 -5.86 14.51 -10.20
CA LEU A 256 -6.53 14.96 -8.97
C LEU A 256 -5.55 15.59 -7.98
N LEU A 257 -4.38 14.99 -7.75
CA LEU A 257 -3.34 15.52 -6.87
C LEU A 257 -2.73 16.83 -7.40
N ALA A 258 -2.55 16.95 -8.71
CA ALA A 258 -2.08 18.18 -9.34
C ALA A 258 -3.11 19.31 -9.22
N ASP A 259 -4.39 19.02 -9.46
CA ASP A 259 -5.50 19.99 -9.38
C ASP A 259 -5.82 20.43 -7.95
N ALA A 260 -5.56 19.56 -6.98
CA ALA A 260 -5.73 19.84 -5.56
C ALA A 260 -4.61 20.70 -4.97
N ALA A 261 -3.47 20.84 -5.65
CA ALA A 261 -2.33 21.59 -5.15
C ALA A 261 -2.57 23.11 -5.17
N CYS A 262 -2.47 23.75 -4.00
CA CYS A 262 -2.59 25.22 -3.89
C CYS A 262 -1.32 25.98 -4.32
N ALA A 263 -0.17 25.31 -4.36
CA ALA A 263 1.12 25.88 -4.74
C ALA A 263 2.09 24.77 -5.22
N PRO A 264 3.16 25.10 -5.99
CA PRO A 264 4.12 24.10 -6.47
C PRO A 264 4.84 23.31 -5.37
N GLY A 265 5.00 23.90 -4.18
CA GLY A 265 5.62 23.24 -3.02
C GLY A 265 4.68 22.42 -2.16
N HIS A 266 3.36 22.47 -2.44
CA HIS A 266 2.32 21.79 -1.68
C HIS A 266 2.47 20.26 -1.74
N ILE A 267 2.07 19.55 -0.69
CA ILE A 267 2.27 18.09 -0.63
C ILE A 267 1.57 17.36 -1.78
N ALA A 268 0.37 17.79 -2.16
CA ALA A 268 -0.38 17.23 -3.28
C ALA A 268 0.41 17.30 -4.61
N ALA A 269 1.07 18.44 -4.90
CA ALA A 269 1.91 18.59 -6.08
C ALA A 269 3.12 17.64 -6.06
N ARG A 270 3.75 17.46 -4.89
CA ARG A 270 4.87 16.52 -4.73
C ARG A 270 4.42 15.08 -4.91
N CYS A 271 3.24 14.72 -4.39
CA CYS A 271 2.65 13.41 -4.60
C CYS A 271 2.31 13.18 -6.08
N ALA A 272 1.77 14.17 -6.79
CA ALA A 272 1.51 14.08 -8.23
C ALA A 272 2.80 13.83 -9.03
N GLN A 273 3.86 14.62 -8.78
CA GLN A 273 5.17 14.48 -9.43
C GLN A 273 5.81 13.12 -9.14
N LEU A 274 5.70 12.64 -7.90
CA LEU A 274 6.15 11.31 -7.54
C LEU A 274 5.41 10.25 -8.37
N VAL A 275 4.08 10.27 -8.37
CA VAL A 275 3.26 9.28 -9.10
C VAL A 275 3.60 9.29 -10.59
N GLU A 276 3.72 10.47 -11.20
CA GLU A 276 4.16 10.64 -12.59
C GLU A 276 5.52 9.97 -12.84
N SER A 277 6.52 10.26 -11.99
CA SER A 277 7.85 9.66 -12.11
C SER A 277 7.82 8.13 -11.98
N LEU A 278 6.96 7.59 -11.11
CA LEU A 278 6.83 6.14 -10.92
C LEU A 278 6.15 5.48 -12.12
N VAL A 279 5.09 6.09 -12.65
CA VAL A 279 4.39 5.61 -13.85
C VAL A 279 5.34 5.59 -15.04
N HIS A 280 6.09 6.67 -15.29
CA HIS A 280 7.08 6.70 -16.38
C HIS A 280 8.18 5.65 -16.22
N THR A 281 8.63 5.40 -14.98
CA THR A 281 9.61 4.35 -14.71
C THR A 281 9.03 2.97 -15.05
N TYR A 282 7.78 2.71 -14.66
CA TYR A 282 7.07 1.48 -15.00
C TYR A 282 6.90 1.31 -16.51
N GLU A 283 6.44 2.34 -17.22
CA GLU A 283 6.29 2.31 -18.68
C GLU A 283 7.61 2.04 -19.39
N ALA A 284 8.70 2.69 -18.96
CA ALA A 284 10.02 2.47 -19.52
C ALA A 284 10.49 1.02 -19.36
N VAL A 285 10.32 0.43 -18.17
CA VAL A 285 10.65 -0.99 -17.92
C VAL A 285 9.82 -1.91 -18.81
N VAL A 286 8.52 -1.68 -18.91
CA VAL A 286 7.61 -2.51 -19.71
C VAL A 286 7.89 -2.39 -21.21
N LEU A 287 8.24 -1.20 -21.71
CA LEU A 287 8.58 -0.98 -23.12
C LEU A 287 9.96 -1.56 -23.47
N GLN A 288 10.95 -1.44 -22.58
CA GLN A 288 12.28 -2.02 -22.78
C GLN A 288 12.27 -3.55 -22.77
N GLY A 289 11.40 -4.17 -21.96
CA GLY A 289 11.19 -5.62 -21.98
C GLY A 289 10.63 -6.16 -23.30
N LYS A 290 10.12 -5.29 -24.19
CA LYS A 290 9.55 -5.65 -25.49
C LYS A 290 10.55 -5.52 -26.66
N ALA A 291 11.86 -5.65 -26.40
CA ALA A 291 12.86 -5.59 -27.46
C ALA A 291 12.58 -6.65 -28.56
N PRO A 292 12.62 -6.27 -29.84
CA PRO A 292 12.28 -7.14 -30.97
C PRO A 292 13.42 -8.14 -31.23
N GLY A 293 13.37 -9.29 -30.58
CA GLY A 293 14.39 -10.34 -30.74
C GLY A 293 13.86 -11.77 -30.71
N ALA A 294 12.54 -11.96 -30.57
CA ALA A 294 11.90 -13.28 -30.62
C ALA A 294 11.12 -13.47 -31.92
N GLU A 295 11.77 -13.22 -33.06
CA GLU A 295 11.41 -13.93 -34.30
C GLU A 295 11.93 -15.37 -34.17
N SER A 296 11.27 -16.18 -33.34
CA SER A 296 11.51 -17.61 -33.30
C SER A 296 10.57 -18.27 -34.31
N GLY A 297 11.10 -18.49 -35.51
CA GLY A 297 10.73 -19.53 -36.45
C GLY A 297 9.26 -19.66 -36.81
N GLU A 298 8.90 -19.14 -37.98
CA GLU A 298 7.80 -19.66 -38.79
C GLU A 298 7.96 -21.18 -38.98
N GLY A 299 7.23 -21.95 -38.18
CA GLY A 299 7.00 -23.37 -38.34
C GLY A 299 5.53 -23.61 -38.69
N GLN A 300 5.31 -24.01 -39.94
CA GLN A 300 4.05 -24.25 -40.64
C GLN A 300 3.01 -25.17 -39.97
N LEU A 301 1.74 -24.80 -40.25
CA LEU A 301 0.56 -25.63 -40.59
C LEU A 301 -0.18 -26.43 -39.50
N GLY A 302 -1.49 -26.16 -39.41
CA GLY A 302 -2.50 -27.04 -38.83
C GLY A 302 -3.88 -26.41 -38.71
N GLU A 303 -4.68 -26.46 -39.78
CA GLU A 303 -6.11 -26.11 -39.78
C GLU A 303 -6.93 -27.08 -38.90
N GLY A 304 -7.85 -26.55 -38.11
CA GLY A 304 -8.78 -27.34 -37.29
C GLY A 304 -9.95 -26.52 -36.74
N GLN A 305 -11.07 -26.56 -37.46
CA GLN A 305 -12.40 -26.03 -37.10
C GLN A 305 -12.95 -26.63 -35.80
N GLY A 306 -13.60 -25.81 -34.97
CA GLY A 306 -14.38 -26.28 -33.82
C GLY A 306 -15.27 -25.19 -33.20
N VAL A 307 -16.58 -25.32 -33.46
CA VAL A 307 -17.71 -24.51 -32.97
C VAL A 307 -18.00 -24.80 -31.48
N GLY A 308 -18.43 -23.80 -30.69
CA GLY A 308 -19.18 -24.11 -29.46
C GLY A 308 -19.26 -23.04 -28.36
N THR A 309 -20.31 -22.22 -28.45
CA THR A 309 -21.28 -21.88 -27.38
C THR A 309 -20.89 -21.09 -26.12
N GLU A 310 -21.77 -20.13 -25.86
CA GLU A 310 -21.95 -19.19 -24.75
C GLU A 310 -21.79 -19.75 -23.33
N ALA A 311 -21.20 -18.93 -22.45
CA ALA A 311 -21.47 -18.95 -21.01
C ALA A 311 -21.34 -17.53 -20.43
N HIS A 312 -22.48 -16.87 -20.23
CA HIS A 312 -22.63 -15.75 -19.30
C HIS A 312 -22.80 -16.33 -17.89
N THR A 313 -21.78 -16.24 -17.04
CA THR A 313 -21.90 -16.32 -15.57
C THR A 313 -20.62 -15.82 -14.91
N ASN A 314 -20.78 -14.99 -13.87
CA ASN A 314 -19.79 -14.58 -12.85
C ASN A 314 -18.63 -13.65 -13.22
N ALA A 315 -18.92 -12.35 -13.24
CA ALA A 315 -17.94 -11.25 -13.20
C ALA A 315 -17.06 -11.19 -11.92
N ARG A 316 -17.12 -12.20 -11.04
CA ARG A 316 -16.23 -12.34 -9.86
C ARG A 316 -15.04 -13.28 -10.10
N MET A 317 -14.96 -13.96 -11.25
CA MET A 317 -13.85 -14.86 -11.62
C MET A 317 -12.78 -14.22 -12.52
N SER A 318 -12.99 -13.00 -13.04
CA SER A 318 -12.03 -12.37 -13.98
C SER A 318 -10.82 -11.70 -13.31
N LEU A 319 -10.69 -11.81 -11.99
CA LEU A 319 -9.56 -11.33 -11.20
C LEU A 319 -8.85 -12.46 -10.44
N GLU A 320 -9.14 -13.72 -10.78
CA GLU A 320 -8.26 -14.84 -10.44
C GLU A 320 -7.03 -14.77 -11.33
N LEU A 321 -6.19 -13.75 -11.07
CA LEU A 321 -4.79 -13.84 -11.39
C LEU A 321 -4.28 -15.13 -10.74
N ASP A 322 -3.60 -15.97 -11.52
CA ASP A 322 -3.17 -17.31 -11.11
C ASP A 322 -2.45 -17.23 -9.75
N SER A 323 -2.57 -18.28 -8.94
CA SER A 323 -1.74 -18.46 -7.75
C SER A 323 -0.25 -18.25 -8.04
N ASP A 324 0.18 -18.58 -9.27
CA ASP A 324 1.52 -18.38 -9.80
C ASP A 324 1.85 -16.89 -10.04
N PHE A 325 0.86 -16.06 -10.38
CA PHE A 325 1.01 -14.60 -10.46
C PHE A 325 1.24 -13.99 -9.09
N TRP A 326 0.40 -14.33 -8.11
CA TRP A 326 0.51 -13.76 -6.78
C TRP A 326 1.80 -14.21 -6.09
N ALA A 327 2.21 -15.44 -6.37
CA ALA A 327 3.50 -16.01 -6.00
C ALA A 327 4.69 -15.12 -6.43
N LEU A 328 4.73 -14.85 -7.72
CA LEU A 328 5.74 -14.11 -8.43
C LEU A 328 5.73 -12.60 -8.07
N PHE A 329 4.53 -12.05 -7.90
CA PHE A 329 4.30 -10.73 -7.34
C PHE A 329 4.88 -10.58 -5.92
N MET A 330 4.73 -11.58 -5.04
CA MET A 330 5.19 -11.53 -3.65
C MET A 330 6.71 -11.69 -3.51
N ASP A 331 7.33 -12.43 -4.43
CA ASP A 331 8.79 -12.52 -4.53
C ASP A 331 9.41 -11.15 -4.88
N ASN A 332 8.76 -10.40 -5.77
CA ASN A 332 9.19 -9.07 -6.19
C ASN A 332 8.76 -7.94 -5.24
N LEU A 333 7.58 -8.04 -4.61
CA LEU A 333 7.10 -7.03 -3.65
C LEU A 333 8.08 -6.87 -2.50
N ALA A 334 8.77 -7.94 -2.11
CA ALA A 334 9.64 -7.92 -0.95
C ALA A 334 11.14 -8.02 -1.27
N ALA A 335 11.52 -7.96 -2.55
CA ALA A 335 12.90 -7.74 -2.98
C ALA A 335 13.36 -6.32 -2.61
N ASP A 336 13.50 -6.05 -1.32
CA ASP A 336 14.45 -5.05 -0.85
C ASP A 336 15.83 -5.71 -1.02
N VAL A 337 16.59 -5.16 -1.98
CA VAL A 337 17.86 -5.72 -2.42
C VAL A 337 18.83 -5.74 -1.25
N GLN A 338 19.24 -6.93 -0.83
CA GLN A 338 20.48 -7.10 -0.06
C GLN A 338 21.60 -6.48 -0.89
N MET A 339 22.17 -5.37 -0.40
CA MET A 339 23.41 -4.83 -0.94
C MET A 339 24.44 -5.97 -0.96
N PRO A 340 25.04 -6.31 -2.11
CA PRO A 340 26.19 -7.19 -2.09
C PRO A 340 27.25 -6.52 -1.22
N TYR A 341 27.62 -7.16 -0.12
CA TYR A 341 28.77 -6.70 0.67
C TYR A 341 29.96 -6.64 -0.28
N PRO A 342 30.69 -5.50 -0.36
CA PRO A 342 31.90 -5.47 -1.14
C PRO A 342 32.83 -6.57 -0.61
N PRO A 343 33.50 -7.32 -1.49
CA PRO A 343 34.46 -8.32 -1.07
C PRO A 343 35.49 -7.62 -0.17
N SER A 344 35.69 -8.17 1.03
CA SER A 344 36.77 -7.73 1.90
C SER A 344 38.08 -7.97 1.15
N GLU A 345 38.74 -6.89 0.72
CA GLU A 345 40.08 -6.95 0.16
C GLU A 345 41.01 -7.53 1.24
N SER A 346 41.58 -8.70 0.94
CA SER A 346 42.61 -9.38 1.72
C SER A 346 43.97 -9.19 1.08
#